data_AF-A0A661FQ27-F1
#
_entry.id   AF-A0A661FQ27-F1
#
_cell.length_a   1.000
_cell.length_b   1.000
_cell.length_c   1.000
_cell.angle_alpha   90.00
_cell.angle_beta   90.00
_cell.angle_gamma   90.00
#
_symmetry.space_group_name_H-M   'P 1'
#
loop_
_entity.id
_entity.type
_entity.pdbx_description
1 polymer ?
#
loop_
_entity_poly.entity_id
_entity_poly.type
_entity_poly.pdbx_seq_one_letter_code
_entity_poly.pdbx_strand_id
1 'polypeptide(L)' 'MPAFESAPQYEHGLPDSLGVLLVNLGTPDAATPAAVRTYLSEFLSDPRVIELPPLIWWPILHGYILRARPAKS' A
#
# COMPACT_ATOMS: atom_id res chain seq x y z
N MET A 1 -0.47 17.56 9.65
CA MET A 1 0.26 16.35 10.10
C MET A 1 1.34 16.81 11.07
N PRO A 2 1.55 16.12 12.20
CA PRO A 2 2.73 16.39 13.02
C PRO A 2 3.97 16.15 12.15
N ALA A 3 4.91 17.09 12.16
CA ALA A 3 6.18 16.92 11.46
C ALA A 3 6.98 15.83 12.16
N PHE A 4 7.49 14.87 11.41
CA PHE A 4 8.45 13.91 11.94
C PHE A 4 9.76 14.64 12.21
N GLU A 5 10.07 14.87 13.48
CA GLU A 5 11.40 15.32 13.89
C GLU A 5 12.32 14.10 13.86
N SER A 6 13.23 14.06 12.90
CA SER A 6 14.26 13.02 12.85
C SER A 6 15.11 13.10 14.11
N ALA A 7 15.36 11.95 14.75
CA ALA A 7 16.33 11.86 15.83
C ALA A 7 17.71 12.41 15.36
N PRO A 8 18.50 13.01 16.26
CA PRO A 8 19.86 13.42 15.95
C PRO A 8 20.66 12.23 15.40
N GLN A 9 21.68 12.55 14.59
CA GLN A 9 22.54 11.56 13.97
C GLN A 9 23.12 10.62 15.04
N TYR A 10 22.99 9.31 14.83
CA TYR A 10 23.40 8.31 15.83
C TYR A 10 24.89 8.45 16.17
N GLU A 11 25.21 8.65 17.45
CA GLU A 11 26.57 8.59 18.00
C GLU A 11 26.75 7.30 18.81
N HIS A 12 27.90 6.63 18.62
CA HIS A 12 28.25 5.44 19.38
C HIS A 12 28.38 5.76 20.87
N GLY A 13 27.66 5.02 21.73
CA GLY A 13 27.66 5.21 23.18
C GLY A 13 26.45 5.95 23.74
N LEU A 14 25.54 6.43 22.88
CA LEU A 14 24.23 6.89 23.31
C LEU A 14 23.39 5.74 23.87
N PRO A 15 22.52 6.01 24.87
CA PRO A 15 21.59 5.00 25.38
C PRO A 15 20.62 4.52 24.29
N ASP A 16 20.24 3.25 24.34
CA ASP A 16 19.29 2.67 23.39
C ASP A 16 17.97 3.46 23.39
N SER A 17 17.48 3.80 22.19
CA SER A 17 16.18 4.43 21.99
C SER A 17 15.29 3.49 21.18
N LEU A 18 14.06 3.28 21.66
CA LEU A 18 13.08 2.43 20.99
C LEU A 18 12.34 3.23 19.92
N GLY A 19 12.62 2.94 18.65
CA GLY A 19 11.80 3.41 17.53
C GLY A 19 10.58 2.51 17.34
N VAL A 20 9.38 3.09 17.30
CA VAL A 20 8.14 2.38 16.98
C VAL A 20 7.66 2.82 15.60
N LEU A 21 7.56 1.87 14.66
CA LEU A 21 6.99 2.11 13.34
C LEU A 21 5.55 1.59 13.32
N LEU A 22 4.58 2.51 13.29
CA LEU A 22 3.18 2.16 13.05
C LEU A 22 2.92 2.11 11.55
N VAL A 23 2.66 0.91 11.01
CA VAL A 23 2.32 0.71 9.59
C VAL A 23 0.89 0.22 9.43
N ASN A 24 0.26 0.64 8.35
CA ASN A 24 -0.97 0.08 7.81
C ASN A 24 -0.83 0.10 6.27
N LEU A 25 -1.60 -0.73 5.57
CA LEU A 25 -1.73 -0.71 4.11
C LEU A 25 -2.32 0.61 3.60
N GLY A 26 -3.06 1.31 4.47
CA GLY A 26 -3.82 2.49 4.08
C GLY A 26 -5.23 2.14 3.63
N THR A 27 -5.96 3.14 3.14
CA THR A 27 -7.34 3.03 2.68
C THR A 27 -7.53 3.95 1.48
N PRO A 28 -8.51 3.68 0.59
CA PRO A 28 -8.83 4.59 -0.50
C PRO A 28 -9.25 5.97 0.04
N ASP A 29 -8.92 7.04 -0.71
CA ASP A 29 -9.23 8.43 -0.32
C ASP A 29 -10.73 8.71 -0.17
N ALA A 30 -11.58 7.91 -0.83
CA ALA A 30 -13.03 7.99 -0.72
C ALA A 30 -13.68 6.62 -0.95
N ALA A 31 -14.89 6.44 -0.43
CA ALA A 31 -15.74 5.29 -0.71
C ALA A 31 -16.42 5.38 -2.10
N THR A 32 -15.68 5.82 -3.11
CA THR A 32 -16.17 5.90 -4.49
C THR A 32 -15.54 4.78 -5.33
N PRO A 33 -16.26 4.24 -6.33
CA PRO A 33 -15.71 3.20 -7.19
C PRO A 33 -14.38 3.58 -7.87
N ALA A 34 -14.21 4.86 -8.20
CA ALA A 34 -12.98 5.36 -8.81
C ALA A 34 -11.79 5.30 -7.84
N ALA A 35 -11.95 5.80 -6.61
CA ALA A 35 -10.90 5.76 -5.59
C ALA A 35 -10.54 4.32 -5.19
N VAL A 36 -11.55 3.45 -5.06
CA VAL A 36 -11.34 2.02 -4.78
C VAL A 36 -10.58 1.34 -5.93
N ARG A 37 -10.87 1.68 -7.20
CA ARG A 37 -10.16 1.14 -8.36
C ARG A 37 -8.68 1.51 -8.33
N THR A 38 -8.35 2.77 -8.02
CA THR A 38 -6.97 3.23 -7.90
C THR A 38 -6.24 2.48 -6.79
N TYR A 39 -6.83 2.43 -5.59
CA TYR A 39 -6.25 1.70 -4.45
C TYR A 39 -6.01 0.21 -4.76
N LEU A 40 -6.98 -0.47 -5.36
CA LEU A 40 -6.83 -1.89 -5.71
C LEU A 40 -5.80 -2.11 -6.82
N SER A 41 -5.69 -1.19 -7.77
CA SER A 41 -4.69 -1.26 -8.83
C SER A 41 -3.27 -1.22 -8.24
N GLU A 42 -3.03 -0.35 -7.28
CA GLU A 42 -1.73 -0.22 -6.60
C GLU A 42 -1.46 -1.44 -5.71
N PHE A 43 -2.42 -1.80 -4.85
CA PHE A 43 -2.28 -2.89 -3.90
C PHE A 43 -2.07 -4.25 -4.57
N LEU A 44 -2.87 -4.56 -5.60
CA LEU A 44 -2.80 -5.85 -6.28
C LEU A 44 -1.70 -5.92 -7.34
N SER A 45 -1.03 -4.81 -7.67
CA SER A 45 0.16 -4.84 -8.53
C SER A 45 1.42 -5.25 -7.79
N ASP A 46 1.41 -5.27 -6.45
CA ASP A 46 2.57 -5.63 -5.65
C ASP A 46 2.84 -7.16 -5.75
N PRO A 47 4.04 -7.58 -6.23
CA PRO A 47 4.43 -8.99 -6.28
C PRO A 47 4.54 -9.66 -4.90
N ARG A 48 4.52 -8.89 -3.81
CA ARG A 48 4.46 -9.41 -2.43
C ARG A 48 3.04 -9.79 -2.02
N VAL A 49 2.02 -9.25 -2.70
CA VAL A 49 0.60 -9.57 -2.46
C VAL A 49 0.16 -10.72 -3.36
N ILE A 50 0.69 -10.80 -4.58
CA ILE A 50 0.31 -11.79 -5.59
C ILE A 50 1.53 -12.55 -6.10
N GLU A 51 1.48 -13.88 -6.00
CA GLU A 51 2.60 -14.77 -6.35
C GLU A 51 2.61 -15.22 -7.83
N LEU A 52 1.63 -14.79 -8.63
CA LEU A 52 1.54 -15.15 -10.05
C LEU A 52 2.55 -14.38 -10.90
N PRO A 53 3.08 -14.97 -11.99
CA PRO A 53 3.95 -14.26 -12.93
C PRO A 53 3.30 -12.96 -13.44
N PRO A 54 4.02 -11.82 -13.47
CA PRO A 54 3.44 -10.52 -13.81
C PRO A 54 2.74 -10.47 -15.16
N LEU A 55 3.23 -11.23 -16.15
CA LEU A 55 2.65 -11.30 -17.49
C LEU A 55 1.25 -11.95 -17.50
N ILE A 56 1.02 -12.92 -16.61
CA ILE A 56 -0.28 -13.59 -16.47
C ILE A 56 -1.20 -12.74 -15.59
N TRP A 57 -0.65 -12.14 -14.53
CA TRP A 57 -1.43 -11.37 -13.58
C TRP A 57 -1.94 -10.05 -14.16
N TRP A 58 -1.14 -9.34 -14.94
CA TRP A 58 -1.49 -8.04 -15.51
C TRP A 58 -2.83 -8.04 -16.28
N PRO A 59 -3.11 -8.97 -17.21
CA PRO A 59 -4.41 -9.03 -17.90
C PRO A 59 -5.57 -9.43 -16.98
N ILE A 60 -5.32 -10.24 -15.93
CA ILE A 60 -6.35 -10.59 -14.94
C ILE A 60 -6.74 -9.35 -14.12
N LEU A 61 -5.75 -8.58 -13.66
CA LEU A 61 -5.94 -7.37 -12.88
C LEU A 61 -6.72 -6.31 -13.69
N HIS A 62 -6.21 -5.94 -14.87
CA HIS A 62 -6.79 -4.86 -15.68
C HIS A 62 -8.01 -5.28 -16.52
N GLY A 63 -8.15 -6.56 -16.80
CA GLY A 63 -9.24 -7.11 -17.61
C GLY A 63 -10.45 -7.52 -16.80
N TYR A 64 -10.26 -8.22 -15.67
CA TYR A 64 -11.35 -8.77 -14.88
C TYR A 64 -11.54 -8.03 -13.56
N ILE A 65 -10.51 -7.96 -12.72
CA ILE A 65 -10.63 -7.47 -11.33
C ILE A 65 -11.04 -5.99 -11.28
N LEU A 66 -10.27 -5.11 -11.93
CA LEU A 66 -10.52 -3.67 -11.89
C LEU A 66 -11.79 -3.25 -12.65
N ARG A 67 -12.35 -4.13 -13.49
CA ARG A 67 -13.59 -3.88 -14.24
C ARG A 67 -14.84 -4.44 -13.56
N ALA A 68 -14.73 -5.59 -12.89
CA ALA A 68 -15.87 -6.29 -12.29
C ALA A 68 -16.25 -5.77 -10.89
N ARG A 69 -15.33 -5.06 -10.20
CA ARG A 69 -15.49 -4.68 -8.79
C ARG A 69 -16.09 -3.30 -8.45
N PRO A 70 -16.70 -2.49 -9.34
CA PRO A 70 -17.45 -1.31 -8.90
C PRO A 70 -18.92 -1.61 -8.54
N ALA A 71 -19.41 -2.86 -8.67
CA ALA A 71 -20.84 -3.19 -8.53
C ALA A 71 -21.22 -4.08 -7.31
N LYS A 72 -20.30 -4.34 -6.37
CA LYS A 72 -20.53 -5.33 -5.28
C LYS A 72 -20.17 -4.89 -3.85
N SER A 73 -19.87 -3.62 -3.57
CA SER A 73 -19.69 -3.12 -2.20
C SER A 73 -20.15 -1.69 -2.06
#